data_AF-F3C1Y8-F1
#
_entry.id   AF-F3C1Y8-F1
#
_cell.length_a   1.000
_cell.length_b   1.000
_cell.length_c   1.000
_cell.angle_alpha   90.00
_cell.angle_beta   90.00
_cell.angle_gamma   90.00
#
_symmetry.space_group_name_H-M   'P 1'
#
loop_
_entity.id
_entity.type
_entity.pdbx_description
1 polymer ?
#
loop_
_entity_poly.entity_id
_entity_poly.type
_entity_poly.pdbx_seq_one_letter_code
_entity_poly.pdbx_strand_id
1 'polypeptide(L)'
;MPIQHATLLRRVSILTTDKMFASTVMQAKDFFHLASLRYSKQLGQGLVPAFETRLVSPDGLSVSSFSDVTLPVDGALCQSDIIVIPAFWDDFETLCERYPQILPWL
;
A
#
# COMPACT_ATOMS: atom_id res chain seq x y z
N MET A 1 -20.40 1.33 21.63
CA MET A 1 -20.17 2.64 20.98
C MET A 1 -20.76 2.58 19.59
N PRO A 2 -21.52 3.60 19.14
CA PRO A 2 -21.83 3.71 17.72
C PRO A 2 -20.49 3.97 17.00
N ILE A 3 -20.19 3.15 16.00
CA ILE A 3 -19.09 3.41 15.09
C ILE A 3 -19.47 4.70 14.37
N GLN A 4 -18.79 5.82 14.67
CA GLN A 4 -18.91 7.04 13.88
C GLN A 4 -18.75 6.65 12.41
N HIS A 5 -19.62 7.17 11.54
CA HIS A 5 -19.53 6.96 10.10
C HIS A 5 -18.20 7.58 9.61
N ALA A 6 -17.13 6.80 9.71
CA ALA A 6 -15.85 7.10 9.09
C ALA A 6 -16.12 7.21 7.59
N THR A 7 -15.50 8.20 6.96
CA THR A 7 -15.43 8.30 5.50
C THR A 7 -15.20 6.92 4.89
N LEU A 8 -16.00 6.57 3.88
CA LEU A 8 -15.91 5.27 3.22
C LEU A 8 -14.47 5.06 2.74
N LEU A 9 -13.78 4.08 3.32
CA LEU A 9 -12.44 3.68 2.90
C LEU A 9 -12.53 3.17 1.45
N ARG A 10 -11.82 3.79 0.51
CA ARG A 10 -11.80 3.41 -0.90
C ARG A 10 -10.49 2.78 -1.30
N ARG A 11 -9.37 3.27 -0.77
CA ARG A 11 -8.03 2.80 -1.18
C ARG A 11 -7.01 2.81 -0.06
N VAL A 12 -6.31 1.69 0.05
CA VAL A 12 -5.05 1.53 0.78
C VAL A 12 -3.92 1.41 -0.25
N SER A 13 -2.93 2.28 -0.17
CA SER A 13 -1.73 2.18 -1.00
C SER A 13 -0.52 1.81 -0.16
N ILE A 14 0.25 0.86 -0.65
CA ILE A 14 1.48 0.36 -0.01
C ILE A 14 2.64 0.92 -0.83
N LEU A 15 3.40 1.83 -0.22
CA LEU A 15 4.60 2.38 -0.84
C LEU A 15 5.58 1.24 -1.10
N THR A 16 6.00 1.09 -2.35
CA THR A 16 6.89 0.02 -2.82
C THR A 16 8.07 0.66 -3.58
N THR A 17 9.29 0.53 -3.05
CA THR A 17 10.53 1.12 -3.56
C THR A 17 11.63 0.06 -3.52
N ASP A 18 12.78 0.36 -4.11
CA ASP A 18 13.94 -0.51 -3.97
C ASP A 18 14.31 -0.69 -2.49
N LYS A 19 15.03 -1.77 -2.14
CA LYS A 19 15.55 -2.05 -0.79
C LYS A 19 14.50 -2.24 0.32
N MET A 20 13.23 -2.37 -0.04
CA MET A 20 12.18 -2.79 0.88
C MET A 20 12.20 -4.29 1.15
N PHE A 21 11.72 -4.70 2.31
CA PHE A 21 11.53 -6.11 2.62
C PHE A 21 10.26 -6.63 1.94
N ALA A 22 10.40 -7.43 0.88
CA ALA A 22 9.28 -7.97 0.10
C ALA A 22 8.23 -8.67 0.97
N SER A 23 8.66 -9.36 2.03
CA SER A 23 7.77 -10.02 2.99
C SER A 23 6.82 -9.03 3.68
N THR A 24 7.29 -7.84 4.05
CA THR A 24 6.47 -6.82 4.73
C THR A 24 5.51 -6.14 3.75
N VAL A 25 5.93 -5.95 2.50
CA VAL A 25 5.06 -5.46 1.42
C VAL A 25 3.90 -6.44 1.19
N MET A 26 4.21 -7.73 1.02
CA MET A 26 3.19 -8.76 0.76
C MET A 26 2.31 -9.00 1.98
N GLN A 27 2.87 -9.00 3.18
CA GLN A 27 2.10 -9.09 4.42
C GLN A 27 1.06 -7.97 4.52
N ALA A 28 1.44 -6.73 4.24
CA ALA A 28 0.51 -5.60 4.25
C ALA A 28 -0.59 -5.78 3.18
N LYS A 29 -0.22 -6.21 1.96
CA LYS A 29 -1.17 -6.45 0.87
C LYS A 29 -2.21 -7.50 1.24
N ASP A 30 -1.76 -8.65 1.74
CA ASP A 30 -2.63 -9.76 2.14
C ASP A 30 -3.52 -9.38 3.33
N PHE A 31 -2.97 -8.65 4.30
CA PHE A 31 -3.73 -8.18 5.46
C PHE A 31 -4.89 -7.28 5.06
N PHE A 32 -4.64 -6.23 4.27
CA PHE A 32 -5.69 -5.31 3.84
C PHE A 32 -6.65 -5.93 2.83
N HIS A 33 -6.18 -6.82 1.96
CA HIS A 33 -7.06 -7.57 1.06
C HIS A 33 -8.04 -8.45 1.85
N LEU A 34 -7.56 -9.19 2.85
CA LEU A 34 -8.43 -10.01 3.71
C LEU A 34 -9.40 -9.14 4.52
N ALA A 35 -8.94 -8.02 5.06
CA ALA A 35 -9.81 -7.08 5.78
C ALA A 35 -10.93 -6.55 4.87
N SER A 36 -10.60 -6.19 3.62
CA SER A 36 -11.54 -5.74 2.59
C SER A 36 -12.61 -6.78 2.28
N LEU A 37 -12.22 -8.05 2.10
CA LEU A 37 -13.14 -9.16 1.88
C LEU A 37 -14.04 -9.44 3.08
N ARG A 38 -13.48 -9.39 4.30
CA ARG A 38 -14.23 -9.62 5.54
C ARG A 38 -15.26 -8.51 5.78
N TYR A 39 -14.87 -7.27 5.52
CA TYR A 39 -15.76 -6.12 5.66
C TYR A 39 -16.93 -6.18 4.66
N SER A 40 -16.65 -6.46 3.38
CA SER A 40 -17.70 -6.67 2.37
C SER A 40 -18.69 -7.77 2.73
N LYS A 41 -18.17 -8.90 3.26
CA LYS A 41 -19.02 -9.99 3.74
C LYS A 41 -19.94 -9.55 4.88
N GLN A 42 -19.45 -8.72 5.81
CA GLN A 42 -20.27 -8.14 6.90
C GLN A 42 -21.36 -7.19 6.39
N LEU A 43 -21.12 -6.53 5.26
CA LEU A 43 -22.09 -5.67 4.58
C LEU A 43 -23.12 -6.45 3.74
N GLY A 44 -23.02 -7.78 3.67
CA GLY A 44 -23.92 -8.61 2.85
C GLY A 44 -23.61 -8.61 1.34
N GLN A 45 -22.44 -8.10 0.95
CA GLN A 45 -22.02 -7.95 -0.46
C GLN A 45 -21.25 -9.18 -1.00
N GLY A 46 -20.98 -10.17 -0.15
CA GLY A 46 -20.25 -11.40 -0.50
C GLY A 46 -18.74 -11.28 -0.29
N LEU A 47 -17.96 -12.10 -1.02
CA LEU A 47 -16.49 -12.09 -0.96
C LEU A 47 -15.90 -11.28 -2.13
N VAL A 48 -16.27 -10.00 -2.18
CA VAL A 48 -15.71 -9.02 -3.12
C VAL A 48 -15.01 -7.95 -2.29
N PRO A 49 -13.80 -7.48 -2.63
CA PRO A 49 -13.14 -6.43 -1.86
C PRO A 49 -14.03 -5.17 -1.74
N ALA A 50 -14.26 -4.68 -0.52
CA ALA A 50 -15.00 -3.44 -0.26
C ALA A 50 -14.18 -2.17 -0.58
N PHE A 51 -12.86 -2.28 -0.62
CA PHE A 51 -11.91 -1.23 -0.96
C PHE A 51 -10.67 -1.82 -1.66
N GLU A 52 -9.95 -0.97 -2.40
CA GLU A 52 -8.75 -1.33 -3.14
C GLU A 52 -7.52 -1.42 -2.23
N THR A 53 -6.64 -2.37 -2.50
CA THR A 53 -5.29 -2.43 -1.92
C THR A 53 -4.29 -2.47 -3.08
N ARG A 54 -3.43 -1.46 -3.18
CA ARG A 54 -2.51 -1.28 -4.31
C ARG A 54 -1.06 -1.20 -3.85
N LEU A 55 -0.16 -1.87 -4.55
CA LEU A 55 1.27 -1.61 -4.50
C LEU A 55 1.57 -0.44 -5.42
N VAL A 56 2.22 0.60 -4.92
CA VAL A 56 2.57 1.77 -5.73
C VAL A 56 4.04 2.11 -5.57
N SER A 57 4.70 2.48 -6.66
CA SER A 57 6.05 3.04 -6.63
C SER A 57 6.03 4.52 -7.03
N PRO A 58 7.09 5.29 -6.73
CA PRO A 58 7.15 6.71 -7.08
C PRO A 58 6.99 7.02 -8.57
N ASP A 59 7.41 6.10 -9.44
CA ASP A 59 7.40 6.21 -10.90
C ASP A 59 6.42 5.24 -11.59
N GLY A 60 5.82 4.32 -10.83
CA GLY A 60 4.93 3.29 -11.34
C GLY A 60 5.62 2.10 -12.00
N LEU A 61 6.95 1.98 -11.85
CA LEU A 61 7.73 0.85 -12.34
C LEU A 61 7.90 -0.22 -11.26
N SER A 62 8.14 -1.46 -11.70
CA SER A 62 8.51 -2.57 -10.80
C SER A 62 9.79 -2.24 -10.05
N VAL A 63 9.89 -2.72 -8.80
CA VAL A 63 11.01 -2.41 -7.92
C VAL A 63 11.74 -3.67 -7.47
N SER A 64 13.01 -3.53 -7.12
CA SER A 64 13.83 -4.63 -6.60
C SER A 64 13.90 -4.57 -5.08
N SER A 65 13.33 -5.57 -4.43
CA SER A 65 13.35 -5.67 -2.96
C SER A 65 14.76 -5.84 -2.40
N PHE A 66 14.90 -5.76 -1.07
CA PHE A 66 16.15 -5.99 -0.35
C PHE A 66 16.84 -7.31 -0.71
N SER A 67 16.06 -8.36 -0.98
CA SER A 67 16.53 -9.69 -1.34
C SER A 67 16.46 -9.97 -2.85
N ASP A 68 16.56 -8.92 -3.68
CA ASP A 68 16.58 -8.96 -5.15
C ASP A 68 15.35 -9.60 -5.81
N VAL A 69 14.25 -9.76 -5.07
CA VAL A 69 12.96 -10.15 -5.65
C VAL A 69 12.36 -8.92 -6.34
N THR A 70 12.12 -9.04 -7.65
CA THR A 70 11.36 -8.03 -8.42
C THR A 70 9.88 -8.09 -8.03
N LEU A 71 9.36 -6.96 -7.56
CA LEU A 71 7.96 -6.80 -7.20
C LEU A 71 7.24 -6.00 -8.31
N PRO A 72 6.21 -6.58 -8.96
CA PRO A 72 5.34 -5.79 -9.81
C PRO A 72 4.52 -4.82 -8.95
N VAL A 73 4.34 -3.61 -9.44
CA VAL A 73 3.49 -2.59 -8.81
C VAL A 73 2.22 -2.37 -9.64
N ASP A 74 1.17 -1.89 -9.00
CA ASP A 74 -0.12 -1.62 -9.63
C ASP A 74 -0.15 -0.22 -10.29
N GLY A 75 0.88 0.61 -10.09
CA GLY A 75 1.03 1.93 -10.72
C GLY A 75 1.86 2.91 -9.89
N ALA A 76 1.85 4.18 -10.30
CA ALA A 76 2.50 5.28 -9.60
C ALA A 76 1.74 5.71 -8.33
N LEU A 77 2.31 6.64 -7.55
CA LEU A 77 1.62 7.26 -6.41
C LEU A 77 0.26 7.83 -6.83
N CYS A 78 -0.75 7.66 -5.99
CA CYS A 78 -2.13 8.02 -6.28
C CYS A 78 -2.88 8.45 -5.01
N GLN A 79 -4.07 9.05 -5.15
CA GLN A 79 -4.88 9.38 -3.97
C GLN A 79 -5.18 8.12 -3.17
N SER A 80 -4.88 8.19 -1.87
CA SER A 80 -5.03 7.10 -0.92
C SER A 80 -5.70 7.61 0.34
N ASP A 81 -6.52 6.78 0.96
CA ASP A 81 -7.11 7.08 2.26
C ASP A 81 -6.22 6.56 3.40
N ILE A 82 -5.44 5.50 3.12
CA ILE A 82 -4.41 4.96 3.99
C ILE A 82 -3.16 4.74 3.15
N ILE A 83 -2.01 5.18 3.67
CA ILE A 83 -0.69 4.86 3.12
C ILE A 83 0.02 3.95 4.12
N VAL A 84 0.55 2.84 3.61
CA VAL A 84 1.39 1.91 4.37
C VAL A 84 2.82 2.09 3.91
N ILE A 85 3.73 2.29 4.86
CA ILE A 85 5.18 2.32 4.64
C ILE A 85 5.75 1.00 5.18
N PRO A 86 6.14 0.05 4.31
CA PRO A 86 6.74 -1.21 4.71
C PRO A 86 8.11 -1.03 5.34
N ALA A 87 8.66 -2.12 5.90
CA ALA A 87 10.02 -2.09 6.40
C ALA A 87 10.99 -1.82 5.23
N PHE A 88 11.88 -0.86 5.45
CA PHE A 88 12.81 -0.33 4.46
C PHE A 88 14.21 -0.38 5.05
N TRP A 89 15.17 -0.87 4.28
CA TRP A 89 16.55 -1.07 4.74
C TRP A 89 17.40 0.19 4.66
N ASP A 90 17.12 1.05 3.68
CA ASP A 90 17.95 2.22 3.36
C ASP A 90 17.47 3.47 4.10
N ASP A 91 18.14 4.59 3.86
CA ASP A 91 17.82 5.87 4.46
C ASP A 91 16.61 6.56 3.78
N PHE A 92 15.67 7.06 4.59
CA PHE A 92 14.43 7.66 4.11
C PHE A 92 14.65 9.07 3.55
N GLU A 93 15.65 9.82 4.05
CA GLU A 93 15.98 11.14 3.51
C GLU A 93 16.51 11.01 2.07
N THR A 94 17.42 10.06 1.84
CA THR A 94 17.95 9.72 0.51
C THR A 94 16.83 9.28 -0.45
N LEU A 95 15.83 8.53 0.05
CA LEU A 95 14.66 8.16 -0.73
C LEU A 95 13.85 9.41 -1.14
N CYS A 96 13.66 10.36 -0.23
CA CYS A 96 12.94 11.60 -0.50
C CYS A 96 13.71 12.54 -1.42
N GLU A 97 15.05 12.57 -1.37
CA GLU A 97 15.87 13.30 -2.34
C GLU A 97 15.72 12.73 -3.76
N ARG A 98 15.70 11.40 -3.88
CA ARG A 98 15.50 10.71 -5.17
C ARG A 98 14.08 10.90 -5.71
N TYR A 99 13.09 10.85 -4.83
CA TYR A 99 11.68 10.93 -5.16
C TYR A 99 11.00 12.02 -4.32
N PRO A 100 11.17 13.31 -4.69
CA PRO A 100 10.67 14.44 -3.91
C PRO A 100 9.13 14.45 -3.78
N GLN A 101 8.43 13.73 -4.66
CA GLN A 101 6.97 13.57 -4.60
C GLN A 101 6.48 12.68 -3.44
N ILE A 102 7.35 11.93 -2.76
CA ILE A 102 6.94 11.05 -1.65
C ILE A 102 6.43 11.87 -0.47
N LEU A 103 7.17 12.90 -0.02
CA LEU A 103 6.78 13.67 1.16
C LEU A 103 5.43 14.40 1.01
N PRO A 104 5.12 15.08 -0.12
CA PRO A 104 3.80 15.68 -0.32
C PRO A 104 2.65 14.66 -0.46
N TRP A 105 2.98 13.40 -0.75
CA TRP A 105 1.99 12.34 -0.91
C TRP A 105 1.61 11.68 0.42
N LEU A 106 2.55 11.61 1.38
CA LEU A 106 2.34 11.13 2.75
C LEU A 106 1.42 12.06 3.55
#